data_AF-A0A382NBJ0-F1
#
_entry.id   AF-A0A382NBJ0-F1
#
_cell.length_a   1.000
_cell.length_b   1.000
_cell.length_c   1.000
_cell.angle_alpha   90.00
_cell.angle_beta   90.00
_cell.angle_gamma   90.00
#
_symmetry.space_group_name_H-M   'P 1'
#
loop_
_entity.id
_entity.type
_entity.pdbx_description
1 polymer ?
#
loop_
_entity_poly.entity_id
_entity_poly.type
_entity_poly.pdbx_seq_one_letter_code
_entity_poly.pdbx_strand_id
1 'polypeptide(L)'
;MSFPVWIPFENEWWTFCAFLALILGCVGGSDFTLKSGWIDPESNRKWVHFLVGIMVAASPLLFKTNLQPAILAIIFIILNGLALKKEEFKGIHSQERKTYGTLYFPIAYLCLVIGFWEYSEFIILSLAILAVSDPLAAQVGQTSEKPKPFTIWYDGKTIQGTIAFFISAFAIIYMGSQILYDHSNNYLLGLALFTACGATVAEITSCQGSDNISIPLVSMLFMMGYFRHVAEADNFFNLAVSNSSIVLFIVILLFSVAYQFNALSRSGYYGGMIMGVIISIMGSWRYLLPLAVFFILSSILSKALRNASF
;
A
#
# COMPACT_ATOMS: atom_id res chain seq x y z
N MET A 1 -5.43 16.55 -19.07
CA MET A 1 -4.24 17.42 -19.15
C MET A 1 -3.02 16.55 -19.44
N SER A 2 -1.97 17.05 -20.08
CA SER A 2 -0.71 16.30 -20.16
C SER A 2 -0.06 16.28 -18.77
N PHE A 3 0.38 15.12 -18.31
CA PHE A 3 1.01 14.97 -17.00
C PHE A 3 2.25 15.89 -16.89
N PRO A 4 2.37 16.72 -15.83
CA PRO A 4 3.44 17.69 -15.73
C PRO A 4 4.76 17.00 -15.36
N VAL A 5 5.81 17.27 -16.14
CA VAL A 5 7.18 16.84 -15.83
C VAL A 5 8.05 18.08 -15.62
N TRP A 6 8.62 18.20 -14.43
CA TRP A 6 9.59 19.23 -14.07
C TRP A 6 11.01 18.67 -14.20
N ILE A 7 11.72 19.14 -15.22
CA ILE A 7 13.06 18.65 -15.57
C ILE A 7 14.08 19.68 -15.05
N PRO A 8 14.77 19.41 -13.92
CA PRO A 8 15.66 20.40 -13.33
C PRO A 8 16.97 20.58 -14.11
N PHE A 9 17.42 19.57 -14.86
CA PHE A 9 18.65 19.59 -15.64
C PHE A 9 18.41 19.04 -17.05
N GLU A 10 19.11 19.57 -18.06
CA GLU A 10 18.98 19.08 -19.45
C GLU A 10 19.24 17.57 -19.60
N ASN A 11 20.18 17.04 -18.81
CA ASN A 11 20.49 15.62 -18.75
C ASN A 11 19.85 14.99 -17.51
N GLU A 12 18.94 14.03 -17.71
CA GLU A 12 18.23 13.33 -16.64
C GLU A 12 19.16 12.57 -15.68
N TRP A 13 20.39 12.23 -16.10
CA TRP A 13 21.38 11.64 -15.20
C TRP A 13 21.89 12.63 -14.14
N TRP A 14 21.92 13.93 -14.43
CA TRP A 14 22.19 14.94 -13.39
C TRP A 14 21.04 15.04 -12.40
N THR A 15 19.79 15.01 -12.89
CA THR A 15 18.60 14.90 -12.03
C THR A 15 18.69 13.67 -11.14
N PHE A 16 19.03 12.51 -11.71
CA PHE A 16 19.21 11.27 -10.98
C PHE A 16 20.31 11.36 -9.92
N CYS A 17 21.50 11.86 -10.27
CA CYS A 17 22.61 12.00 -9.33
C CYS A 17 22.27 12.94 -8.18
N ALA A 18 21.64 14.09 -8.47
CA ALA A 18 21.20 15.03 -7.45
C ALA A 18 20.13 14.42 -6.54
N PHE A 19 19.16 13.72 -7.12
CA PHE A 19 18.08 13.06 -6.39
C PHE A 19 18.60 11.92 -5.50
N LEU A 20 19.50 11.07 -6.02
CA LEU A 20 20.18 10.03 -5.25
C LEU A 20 21.00 10.62 -4.10
N ALA A 21 21.78 11.67 -4.37
CA ALA A 21 22.57 12.35 -3.34
C ALA A 21 21.67 12.95 -2.24
N LEU A 22 20.52 13.51 -2.61
CA LEU A 22 19.56 14.04 -1.65
C LEU A 22 18.96 12.93 -0.76
N ILE A 23 18.55 11.80 -1.34
CA ILE A 23 18.03 10.65 -0.56
C ILE A 23 19.12 10.12 0.38
N LEU A 24 20.33 9.90 -0.12
CA LEU A 24 21.45 9.44 0.71
C LEU A 24 21.79 10.45 1.82
N GLY A 25 21.68 11.75 1.53
CA GLY A 25 21.81 12.82 2.52
C GLY A 25 20.75 12.73 3.62
N CYS A 26 19.48 12.49 3.28
CA CYS A 26 18.41 12.28 4.25
C CYS A 26 18.65 11.04 5.12
N VAL A 27 19.04 9.91 4.51
CA VAL A 27 19.35 8.66 5.24
C VAL A 27 20.58 8.85 6.15
N GLY A 28 21.65 9.48 5.64
CA GLY A 28 22.86 9.76 6.41
C GLY A 28 22.63 10.75 7.55
N GLY A 29 21.82 11.79 7.31
CA GLY A 29 21.39 12.74 8.34
C GLY A 29 20.58 12.06 9.45
N SER A 30 19.72 11.11 9.09
CA SER A 30 18.96 10.31 10.05
C SER A 30 19.85 9.39 10.91
N ASP A 31 20.85 8.75 10.31
CA ASP A 31 21.83 7.96 11.07
C ASP A 31 22.63 8.85 12.04
N PHE A 32 22.96 10.08 11.63
CA PHE A 32 23.59 11.06 12.49
C PHE A 32 22.70 11.50 13.66
N THR A 33 21.42 11.82 13.42
CA THR A 33 20.49 12.21 14.50
C THR A 33 20.23 11.07 15.48
N LEU A 34 20.21 9.83 14.99
CA LEU A 34 20.11 8.62 15.81
C LEU A 34 21.33 8.45 16.71
N LYS A 35 22.54 8.52 16.14
CA LYS A 35 23.81 8.39 16.89
C LYS A 35 24.03 9.53 17.88
N SER A 36 23.54 10.72 17.58
CA SER A 36 23.63 11.90 18.45
C SER A 36 22.59 11.88 19.58
N GLY A 37 21.64 10.94 19.56
CA GLY A 37 20.58 10.82 20.57
C GLY A 37 19.55 11.94 20.54
N TRP A 38 19.45 12.69 19.44
CA TRP A 38 18.51 13.82 19.30
C TRP A 38 17.08 13.35 19.12
N ILE A 39 16.88 12.20 18.48
CA ILE A 39 15.58 11.62 18.15
C ILE A 39 15.62 10.14 18.51
N ASP A 40 14.54 9.64 19.11
CA ASP A 40 14.41 8.22 19.43
C ASP A 40 14.37 7.37 18.14
N PRO A 41 14.78 6.08 18.19
CA PRO A 41 14.88 5.23 17.01
C PRO A 41 13.57 5.11 16.21
N GLU A 42 12.43 5.13 16.89
CA GLU A 42 11.12 4.97 16.26
C GLU A 42 10.68 6.23 15.53
N SER A 43 10.77 7.40 16.17
CA SER A 43 10.51 8.68 15.51
C SER A 43 11.46 8.90 14.33
N ASN A 44 12.74 8.57 14.49
CA ASN A 44 13.73 8.69 13.42
C ASN A 44 13.36 7.81 12.21
N ARG A 45 12.93 6.56 12.45
CA ARG A 45 12.43 5.66 11.39
C ARG A 45 11.22 6.24 10.66
N LYS A 46 10.24 6.77 11.39
CA LYS A 46 9.03 7.39 10.81
C LYS A 46 9.38 8.61 9.95
N TRP A 47 10.31 9.44 10.40
CA TRP A 47 10.77 10.62 9.66
C TRP A 47 11.46 10.27 8.35
N VAL A 48 12.37 9.28 8.36
CA VAL A 48 13.01 8.81 7.12
C VAL A 48 11.99 8.22 6.16
N HIS A 49 11.10 7.36 6.66
CA HIS A 49 10.04 6.76 5.85
C HIS A 49 9.17 7.82 5.18
N PHE A 50 8.77 8.85 5.93
CA PHE A 50 8.01 9.98 5.40
C PHE A 50 8.82 10.76 4.35
N LEU A 51 10.03 11.22 4.68
CA LEU A 51 10.82 12.07 3.79
C LEU A 51 11.22 11.36 2.50
N VAL A 52 11.82 10.18 2.61
CA VAL A 52 12.21 9.37 1.45
C VAL A 52 10.98 8.94 0.66
N GLY A 53 9.89 8.60 1.36
CA GLY A 53 8.64 8.22 0.72
C GLY A 53 8.04 9.35 -0.13
N ILE A 54 8.00 10.59 0.38
CA ILE A 54 7.53 11.75 -0.38
C ILE A 54 8.44 12.06 -1.57
N MET A 55 9.77 11.98 -1.38
CA MET A 55 10.71 12.17 -2.48
C MET A 55 10.46 11.16 -3.61
N VAL A 56 10.37 9.88 -3.26
CA VAL A 56 10.16 8.79 -4.22
C VAL A 56 8.77 8.88 -4.86
N ALA A 57 7.74 9.29 -4.11
CA ALA A 57 6.41 9.59 -4.65
C ALA A 57 6.47 10.68 -5.71
N ALA A 58 7.30 11.72 -5.53
CA ALA A 58 7.47 12.81 -6.50
C ALA A 58 8.29 12.41 -7.75
N SER A 59 8.89 11.22 -7.80
CA SER A 59 9.75 10.83 -8.92
C SER A 59 9.11 10.88 -10.31
N PRO A 60 7.81 10.58 -10.53
CA PRO A 60 7.20 10.73 -11.85
C PRO A 60 7.21 12.18 -12.35
N LEU A 61 7.23 13.17 -11.44
CA LEU A 61 7.35 14.59 -11.80
C LEU A 61 8.77 14.96 -12.23
N LEU A 62 9.79 14.18 -11.88
CA LEU A 62 11.20 14.53 -12.09
C LEU A 62 11.84 13.85 -13.30
N PHE A 63 11.26 12.74 -13.78
CA PHE A 63 11.83 11.91 -14.83
C PHE A 63 10.81 11.67 -15.93
N LYS A 64 11.25 11.64 -17.19
CA LYS A 64 10.37 11.29 -18.32
C LYS A 64 10.17 9.78 -18.43
N THR A 65 11.19 9.01 -18.10
CA THR A 65 11.18 7.55 -18.25
C THR A 65 11.31 6.87 -16.89
N ASN A 66 10.86 5.61 -16.83
CA ASN A 66 10.96 4.80 -15.62
C ASN A 66 12.38 4.30 -15.33
N LEU A 67 13.35 4.51 -16.24
CA LEU A 67 14.68 3.91 -16.14
C LEU A 67 15.43 4.35 -14.88
N GLN A 68 15.54 5.66 -14.64
CA GLN A 68 16.29 6.21 -13.51
C GLN A 68 15.61 5.90 -12.16
N PRO A 69 14.28 6.10 -12.01
CA PRO A 69 13.49 5.56 -10.89
C PRO A 69 13.69 4.06 -10.63
N ALA A 70 13.71 3.22 -11.66
CA ALA A 70 13.90 1.77 -11.51
C ALA A 70 15.32 1.43 -11.03
N ILE A 71 16.34 2.10 -11.59
CA ILE A 71 17.73 1.95 -11.13
C ILE A 71 17.88 2.37 -9.67
N LEU A 72 17.25 3.49 -9.28
CA LEU A 72 17.22 3.94 -7.88
C LEU A 72 16.66 2.84 -6.96
N ALA A 73 15.51 2.26 -7.32
CA ALA A 73 14.89 1.20 -6.56
C ALA A 73 15.81 -0.02 -6.43
N ILE A 74 16.44 -0.45 -7.52
CA ILE A 74 17.39 -1.58 -7.53
C ILE A 74 18.58 -1.31 -6.60
N ILE A 75 19.16 -0.10 -6.63
CA ILE A 75 20.24 0.30 -5.72
C ILE A 75 19.78 0.13 -4.27
N PHE A 76 18.61 0.65 -3.90
CA PHE A 76 18.12 0.54 -2.53
C PHE A 76 17.71 -0.88 -2.13
N ILE A 77 17.24 -1.72 -3.06
CA ILE A 77 17.02 -3.16 -2.81
C ILE A 77 18.34 -3.83 -2.45
N ILE A 78 19.40 -3.59 -3.22
CA ILE A 78 20.73 -4.18 -2.97
C ILE A 78 21.29 -3.67 -1.64
N LEU A 79 21.27 -2.35 -1.40
CA LEU A 79 21.79 -1.75 -0.17
C LEU A 79 21.06 -2.27 1.08
N ASN A 80 19.72 -2.29 1.07
CA ASN A 80 18.94 -2.80 2.19
C ASN A 80 19.09 -4.32 2.36
N GLY A 81 19.18 -5.08 1.27
CA GLY A 81 19.44 -6.52 1.33
C GLY A 81 20.80 -6.86 1.95
N LEU A 82 21.85 -6.10 1.60
CA LEU A 82 23.17 -6.24 2.21
C LEU A 82 23.18 -5.82 3.69
N ALA A 83 22.46 -4.75 4.04
CA ALA A 83 22.32 -4.28 5.41
C ALA A 83 21.61 -5.33 6.29
N LEU A 84 20.47 -5.85 5.82
CA LEU A 84 19.74 -6.92 6.50
C LEU A 84 20.63 -8.14 6.72
N LYS A 85 21.31 -8.64 5.69
CA LYS A 85 22.22 -9.80 5.82
C LYS A 85 23.31 -9.55 6.88
N LYS A 86 23.87 -8.33 6.94
CA LYS A 86 24.88 -7.96 7.95
C LYS A 86 24.30 -7.93 9.37
N GLU A 87 23.07 -7.47 9.54
CA GLU A 87 22.36 -7.53 10.83
C GLU A 87 22.02 -8.96 11.22
N GLU A 88 21.63 -9.81 10.27
CA GLU A 88 21.39 -11.24 10.55
C GLU A 88 22.65 -11.92 11.08
N PHE A 89 23.82 -11.65 10.50
CA PHE A 89 25.10 -12.17 11.01
C PHE A 89 25.43 -11.68 12.43
N LYS A 90 25.06 -10.45 12.78
CA LYS A 90 25.23 -9.91 14.15
C LYS A 90 24.18 -10.47 15.12
N GLY A 91 22.97 -10.73 14.62
CA GLY A 91 21.78 -11.14 15.37
C GLY A 91 21.62 -12.64 15.55
N ILE A 92 22.52 -13.49 15.03
CA ILE A 92 22.60 -14.93 15.42
C ILE A 92 22.77 -15.10 16.94
N HIS A 93 23.11 -14.02 17.67
CA HIS A 93 23.18 -13.97 19.12
C HIS A 93 22.05 -13.16 19.82
N SER A 94 21.03 -12.64 19.11
CA SER A 94 19.91 -11.89 19.72
C SER A 94 18.53 -12.29 19.19
N GLN A 95 17.54 -12.37 20.09
CA GLN A 95 16.14 -12.76 19.81
C GLN A 95 15.24 -11.56 19.43
N GLU A 96 15.75 -10.54 18.76
CA GLU A 96 14.91 -9.39 18.37
C GLU A 96 14.09 -9.66 17.11
N ARG A 97 12.84 -9.17 17.12
CA ARG A 97 11.84 -9.35 16.06
C ARG A 97 12.29 -8.63 14.78
N LYS A 98 12.51 -9.40 13.71
CA LYS A 98 12.88 -8.86 12.39
C LYS A 98 11.67 -8.24 11.68
N THR A 99 11.87 -7.07 11.07
CA THR A 99 10.95 -6.45 10.10
C THR A 99 11.69 -6.29 8.78
N TYR A 100 11.00 -6.53 7.67
CA TYR A 100 11.58 -6.46 6.32
C TYR A 100 11.14 -5.21 5.57
N GLY A 101 10.49 -4.26 6.26
CA GLY A 101 9.91 -3.05 5.66
C GLY A 101 10.90 -2.24 4.81
N THR A 102 12.15 -2.12 5.25
CA THR A 102 13.20 -1.37 4.52
C THR A 102 13.57 -2.01 3.17
N LEU A 103 13.36 -3.32 3.01
CA LEU A 103 13.52 -4.03 1.75
C LEU A 103 12.23 -4.03 0.92
N TYR A 104 11.07 -4.15 1.58
CA TYR A 104 9.77 -4.17 0.92
C TYR A 104 9.41 -2.85 0.26
N PHE A 105 9.76 -1.72 0.86
CA PHE A 105 9.51 -0.40 0.28
C PHE A 105 10.11 -0.22 -1.14
N PRO A 106 11.42 -0.40 -1.36
CA PRO A 106 11.99 -0.23 -2.69
C PRO A 106 11.58 -1.33 -3.67
N ILE A 107 11.20 -2.53 -3.20
CA ILE A 107 10.56 -3.56 -4.04
C ILE A 107 9.21 -3.07 -4.56
N ALA A 108 8.35 -2.55 -3.68
CA ALA A 108 7.05 -2.01 -4.07
C ALA A 108 7.20 -0.86 -5.08
N TYR A 109 8.13 0.04 -4.81
CA TYR A 109 8.44 1.15 -5.71
C TYR A 109 8.92 0.65 -7.09
N LEU A 110 9.82 -0.34 -7.15
CA LEU A 110 10.26 -0.95 -8.40
C LEU A 110 9.09 -1.55 -9.18
N CYS A 111 8.20 -2.28 -8.51
CA CYS A 111 7.01 -2.86 -9.12
C CYS A 111 6.09 -1.78 -9.71
N LEU A 112 5.85 -0.69 -8.98
CA LEU A 112 5.05 0.44 -9.45
C LEU A 112 5.66 1.11 -10.68
N VAL A 113 6.95 1.43 -10.61
CA VAL A 113 7.67 2.14 -11.67
C VAL A 113 7.80 1.31 -12.96
N ILE A 114 8.06 0.01 -12.85
CA ILE A 114 8.16 -0.86 -14.03
C ILE A 114 6.77 -1.18 -14.59
N GLY A 115 5.82 -1.52 -13.73
CA GLY A 115 4.51 -2.02 -14.15
C GLY A 115 3.51 -0.94 -14.55
N PHE A 116 3.66 0.28 -14.02
CA PHE A 116 2.59 1.27 -14.05
C PHE A 116 3.06 2.71 -14.31
N TRP A 117 4.23 2.92 -14.92
CA TRP A 117 4.77 4.26 -15.19
C TRP A 117 3.80 5.22 -15.88
N GLU A 118 3.01 4.70 -16.83
CA GLU A 118 2.00 5.44 -17.59
C GLU A 118 0.84 5.96 -16.73
N TYR A 119 0.73 5.50 -15.48
CA TYR A 119 -0.26 5.93 -14.48
C TYR A 119 0.44 6.73 -13.37
N SER A 120 1.22 7.75 -13.78
CA SER A 120 2.12 8.51 -12.91
C SER A 120 1.41 9.18 -11.72
N GLU A 121 0.19 9.69 -11.92
CA GLU A 121 -0.65 10.25 -10.86
C GLU A 121 -0.99 9.20 -9.79
N PHE A 122 -1.34 7.97 -10.21
CA PHE A 122 -1.65 6.89 -9.27
C PHE A 122 -0.41 6.40 -8.53
N ILE A 123 0.76 6.41 -9.17
CA ILE A 123 2.05 6.15 -8.49
C ILE A 123 2.28 7.21 -7.39
N ILE A 124 2.11 8.49 -7.70
CA ILE A 124 2.26 9.58 -6.72
C ILE A 124 1.32 9.37 -5.54
N LEU A 125 0.02 9.20 -5.80
CA LEU A 125 -0.99 9.08 -4.74
C LEU A 125 -0.78 7.82 -3.89
N SER A 126 -0.48 6.68 -4.50
CA SER A 126 -0.27 5.42 -3.78
C SER A 126 0.96 5.45 -2.87
N LEU A 127 2.07 6.03 -3.35
CA LEU A 127 3.28 6.20 -2.55
C LEU A 127 3.12 7.30 -1.49
N ALA A 128 2.35 8.35 -1.76
CA ALA A 128 2.02 9.38 -0.77
C ALA A 128 1.21 8.81 0.39
N ILE A 129 0.24 7.92 0.13
CA ILE A 129 -0.48 7.20 1.20
C ILE A 129 0.52 6.42 2.06
N LEU A 130 1.42 5.64 1.44
CA LEU A 130 2.42 4.89 2.20
C LEU A 130 3.36 5.81 3.00
N ALA A 131 3.81 6.91 2.41
CA ALA A 131 4.76 7.83 3.04
C ALA A 131 4.15 8.59 4.23
N VAL A 132 2.86 8.89 4.17
CA VAL A 132 2.19 9.78 5.14
C VAL A 132 1.27 9.01 6.08
N SER A 133 0.34 8.23 5.54
CA SER A 133 -0.70 7.58 6.33
C SER A 133 -0.14 6.53 7.28
N ASP A 134 0.88 5.77 6.87
CA ASP A 134 1.49 4.74 7.71
C ASP A 134 2.23 5.32 8.94
N PRO A 135 3.15 6.29 8.79
CA PRO A 135 3.74 6.96 9.95
C PRO A 135 2.72 7.67 10.84
N LEU A 136 1.68 8.29 10.27
CA LEU A 136 0.61 8.93 11.04
C LEU A 136 -0.20 7.92 11.85
N ALA A 137 -0.52 6.76 11.28
CA ALA A 137 -1.22 5.69 11.96
C ALA A 137 -0.42 5.18 13.17
N ALA A 138 0.88 4.96 12.97
CA ALA A 138 1.80 4.56 14.03
C ALA A 138 1.91 5.64 15.12
N GLN A 139 2.04 6.92 14.73
CA GLN A 139 2.13 8.04 15.67
C GLN A 139 0.86 8.16 16.52
N VAL A 140 -0.31 8.26 15.89
CA VAL A 140 -1.59 8.40 16.60
C VAL A 140 -1.90 7.17 17.45
N GLY A 141 -1.57 5.97 16.95
CA GLY A 141 -1.76 4.73 17.67
C GLY A 141 -0.94 4.65 18.97
N GLN A 142 0.28 5.19 18.96
CA GLN A 142 1.21 5.15 20.10
C GLN A 142 0.98 6.28 21.11
N THR A 143 0.56 7.47 20.64
CA THR A 143 0.35 8.63 21.52
C THR A 143 -1.07 8.71 22.07
N SER A 144 -1.97 7.79 21.70
CA SER A 144 -3.33 7.78 22.23
C SER A 144 -3.34 7.41 23.72
N GLU A 145 -4.06 8.17 24.55
CA GLU A 145 -4.18 7.90 25.99
C GLU A 145 -4.87 6.56 26.31
N LYS A 146 -5.78 6.11 25.43
CA LYS A 146 -6.58 4.88 25.61
C LYS A 146 -6.59 4.07 24.32
N PRO A 147 -5.43 3.52 23.89
CA PRO A 147 -5.35 2.79 22.64
C PRO A 147 -6.25 1.55 22.74
N LYS A 148 -7.00 1.27 21.68
CA LYS A 148 -7.82 0.06 21.56
C LYS A 148 -7.11 -0.92 20.62
N PRO A 149 -6.26 -1.82 21.15
CA PRO A 149 -5.48 -2.72 20.31
C PRO A 149 -6.35 -3.82 19.72
N PHE A 150 -5.98 -4.27 18.54
CA PHE A 150 -6.52 -5.47 17.90
C PHE A 150 -5.47 -6.09 16.98
N THR A 151 -5.66 -7.36 16.63
CA THR A 151 -4.79 -8.08 15.70
C THR A 151 -5.66 -8.83 14.70
N ILE A 152 -5.43 -8.59 13.40
CA ILE A 152 -6.12 -9.33 12.32
C ILE A 152 -5.27 -10.50 11.84
N TRP A 153 -3.97 -10.29 11.63
CA TRP A 153 -3.06 -11.33 11.18
C TRP A 153 -1.94 -11.63 12.17
N TYR A 154 -0.93 -10.77 12.27
CA TYR A 154 0.24 -10.99 13.11
C TYR A 154 0.64 -9.74 13.91
N ASP A 155 0.71 -8.59 13.24
CA ASP A 155 1.09 -7.34 13.89
C ASP A 155 -0.12 -6.74 14.65
N GLY A 156 0.15 -6.21 15.85
CA GLY A 156 -0.85 -5.48 16.63
C GLY A 156 -1.08 -4.09 16.05
N LYS A 157 -2.35 -3.73 15.86
CA LYS A 157 -2.80 -2.42 15.37
C LYS A 157 -3.72 -1.78 16.42
N THR A 158 -4.04 -0.51 16.26
CA THR A 158 -5.01 0.19 17.13
C THR A 158 -6.14 0.79 16.32
N ILE A 159 -7.34 0.85 16.90
CA ILE A 159 -8.50 1.47 16.24
C ILE A 159 -8.18 2.94 15.91
N GLN A 160 -7.52 3.66 16.82
CA GLN A 160 -7.13 5.06 16.62
C GLN A 160 -6.15 5.22 15.47
N GLY A 161 -5.12 4.38 15.40
CA GLY A 161 -4.16 4.39 14.28
C GLY A 161 -4.85 4.07 12.95
N THR A 162 -5.77 3.10 12.94
CA THR A 162 -6.55 2.73 11.74
C THR A 162 -7.44 3.89 11.25
N ILE A 163 -8.09 4.61 12.16
CA ILE A 163 -8.90 5.80 11.82
C ILE A 163 -8.00 6.91 11.27
N ALA A 164 -6.84 7.15 11.88
CA ALA A 164 -5.88 8.14 11.38
C ALA A 164 -5.35 7.77 9.99
N PHE A 165 -5.06 6.49 9.76
CA PHE A 165 -4.70 5.96 8.44
C PHE A 165 -5.78 6.26 7.42
N PHE A 166 -7.02 5.85 7.69
CA PHE A 166 -8.15 6.03 6.77
C PHE A 166 -8.39 7.50 6.42
N ILE A 167 -8.43 8.38 7.43
CA ILE A 167 -8.68 9.82 7.23
C ILE A 167 -7.55 10.46 6.40
N SER A 168 -6.29 10.15 6.72
CA SER A 168 -5.15 10.70 5.98
C SER A 168 -5.09 10.15 4.54
N ALA A 169 -5.32 8.85 4.34
CA ALA A 169 -5.37 8.25 3.01
C ALA A 169 -6.51 8.86 2.17
N PHE A 170 -7.69 9.03 2.76
CA PHE A 170 -8.82 9.71 2.12
C PHE A 170 -8.45 11.14 1.72
N ALA A 171 -7.84 11.92 2.63
CA ALA A 171 -7.46 13.30 2.36
C ALA A 171 -6.41 13.40 1.24
N ILE A 172 -5.39 12.53 1.24
CA ILE A 172 -4.35 12.48 0.21
C ILE A 172 -4.96 12.22 -1.17
N ILE A 173 -5.84 11.21 -1.27
CA ILE A 173 -6.45 10.85 -2.55
C ILE A 173 -7.41 11.94 -3.00
N TYR A 174 -8.28 12.42 -2.11
CA TYR A 174 -9.26 13.44 -2.44
C TYR A 174 -8.59 14.73 -2.88
N MET A 175 -7.69 15.30 -2.07
CA MET A 175 -7.01 16.55 -2.42
C MET A 175 -6.05 16.37 -3.59
N GLY A 176 -5.28 15.28 -3.62
CA GLY A 176 -4.33 15.01 -4.69
C GLY A 176 -5.02 14.78 -6.02
N SER A 177 -6.14 14.05 -6.05
CA SER A 177 -6.90 13.85 -7.28
C SER A 177 -7.57 15.13 -7.80
N GLN A 178 -7.95 16.07 -6.94
CA GLN A 178 -8.47 17.39 -7.36
C GLN A 178 -7.40 18.24 -8.06
N ILE A 179 -6.13 18.02 -7.71
CA ILE A 179 -4.99 18.72 -8.34
C ILE A 179 -4.61 18.03 -9.66
N LEU A 180 -4.68 16.70 -9.70
CA LEU A 180 -4.16 15.89 -10.80
C LEU A 180 -5.19 15.61 -11.91
N TYR A 181 -6.48 15.65 -11.60
CA TYR A 181 -7.56 15.30 -12.52
C TYR A 181 -8.65 16.37 -12.59
N ASP A 182 -9.28 16.43 -13.76
CA ASP A 182 -10.44 17.29 -14.04
C ASP A 182 -11.70 16.42 -14.12
N HIS A 183 -12.15 15.96 -12.95
CA HIS A 183 -13.40 15.20 -12.78
C HIS A 183 -14.26 15.89 -11.73
N SER A 184 -15.57 15.64 -11.77
CA SER A 184 -16.52 16.17 -10.80
C SER A 184 -16.15 15.77 -9.37
N ASN A 185 -16.50 16.66 -8.44
CA ASN A 185 -16.23 16.47 -7.02
C ASN A 185 -16.79 15.16 -6.47
N ASN A 186 -17.96 14.74 -6.95
CA ASN A 186 -18.61 13.50 -6.54
C ASN A 186 -17.82 12.26 -6.99
N TYR A 187 -17.29 12.30 -8.22
CA TYR A 187 -16.48 11.22 -8.77
C TYR A 187 -15.19 11.03 -7.96
N LEU A 188 -14.51 12.14 -7.63
CA LEU A 188 -13.27 12.13 -6.85
C LEU A 188 -13.50 11.75 -5.38
N LEU A 189 -14.65 12.14 -4.80
CA LEU A 189 -15.05 11.70 -3.47
C LEU A 189 -15.26 10.18 -3.42
N GLY A 190 -15.92 9.60 -4.43
CA GLY A 190 -16.09 8.15 -4.55
C GLY A 190 -14.75 7.42 -4.72
N LEU A 191 -13.84 7.96 -5.53
CA LEU A 191 -12.48 7.43 -5.71
C LEU A 191 -11.73 7.38 -4.38
N ALA A 192 -11.76 8.49 -3.63
CA ALA A 192 -11.08 8.62 -2.35
C ALA A 192 -11.63 7.65 -1.30
N LEU A 193 -12.96 7.54 -1.18
CA LEU A 193 -13.58 6.57 -0.25
C LEU A 193 -13.23 5.13 -0.62
N PHE A 194 -13.38 4.75 -1.89
CA PHE A 194 -13.12 3.39 -2.35
C PHE A 194 -11.67 2.97 -2.12
N THR A 195 -10.74 3.84 -2.50
CA THR A 195 -9.31 3.55 -2.41
C THR A 195 -8.80 3.62 -0.97
N ALA A 196 -9.26 4.58 -0.16
CA ALA A 196 -8.88 4.66 1.26
C ALA A 196 -9.37 3.43 2.06
N CYS A 197 -10.57 2.91 1.75
CA CYS A 197 -11.03 1.63 2.29
C CYS A 197 -10.08 0.48 1.91
N GLY A 198 -9.74 0.35 0.64
CA GLY A 198 -8.80 -0.69 0.16
C GLY A 198 -7.43 -0.61 0.85
N ALA A 199 -6.86 0.59 0.92
CA ALA A 199 -5.58 0.86 1.57
C ALA A 199 -5.61 0.53 3.07
N THR A 200 -6.71 0.88 3.76
CA THR A 200 -6.88 0.59 5.19
C THR A 200 -6.97 -0.90 5.44
N VAL A 201 -7.70 -1.64 4.60
CA VAL A 201 -7.74 -3.10 4.71
C VAL A 201 -6.35 -3.70 4.43
N ALA A 202 -5.59 -3.14 3.49
CA ALA A 202 -4.22 -3.57 3.19
C ALA A 202 -3.25 -3.33 4.36
N GLU A 203 -3.42 -2.22 5.09
CA GLU A 203 -2.63 -1.87 6.28
C GLU A 203 -2.92 -2.83 7.44
N ILE A 204 -4.20 -3.06 7.77
CA ILE A 204 -4.58 -3.89 8.93
C ILE A 204 -4.36 -5.39 8.68
N THR A 205 -4.20 -5.81 7.43
CA THR A 205 -3.92 -7.20 7.02
C THR A 205 -2.45 -7.45 6.70
N SER A 206 -1.56 -6.51 6.96
CA SER A 206 -0.12 -6.67 6.76
C SER A 206 0.56 -7.44 7.89
N CYS A 207 1.77 -7.95 7.61
CA CYS A 207 2.66 -8.49 8.62
C CYS A 207 4.12 -8.14 8.33
N GLN A 208 4.91 -7.88 9.37
CA GLN A 208 6.37 -7.76 9.34
C GLN A 208 6.87 -6.75 8.28
N GLY A 209 6.14 -5.64 8.11
CA GLY A 209 6.45 -4.58 7.16
C GLY A 209 5.89 -4.80 5.74
N SER A 210 5.08 -5.84 5.52
CA SER A 210 4.48 -6.11 4.20
C SER A 210 3.49 -5.02 3.75
N ASP A 211 3.06 -4.14 4.65
CA ASP A 211 2.31 -2.91 4.37
C ASP A 211 3.05 -2.01 3.39
N ASN A 212 4.39 -1.99 3.45
CA ASN A 212 5.21 -1.27 2.47
C ASN A 212 5.05 -1.77 1.03
N ILE A 213 4.51 -2.98 0.81
CA ILE A 213 4.12 -3.50 -0.50
C ILE A 213 2.59 -3.42 -0.69
N SER A 214 1.82 -3.87 0.29
CA SER A 214 0.38 -4.03 0.13
C SER A 214 -0.32 -2.68 -0.01
N ILE A 215 0.04 -1.66 0.76
CA ILE A 215 -0.58 -0.32 0.68
C ILE A 215 -0.44 0.26 -0.73
N PRO A 216 0.78 0.49 -1.26
CA PRO A 216 0.92 1.13 -2.57
C PRO A 216 0.28 0.32 -3.70
N LEU A 217 0.46 -1.01 -3.72
CA LEU A 217 -0.13 -1.85 -4.77
C LEU A 217 -1.65 -1.91 -4.72
N VAL A 218 -2.23 -2.05 -3.52
CA VAL A 218 -3.70 -2.09 -3.38
C VAL A 218 -4.29 -0.73 -3.76
N SER A 219 -3.70 0.38 -3.28
CA SER A 219 -4.15 1.73 -3.66
C SER A 219 -4.08 1.93 -5.19
N MET A 220 -2.97 1.54 -5.82
CA MET A 220 -2.78 1.62 -7.27
C MET A 220 -3.90 0.89 -8.03
N LEU A 221 -4.12 -0.38 -7.70
CA LEU A 221 -5.08 -1.23 -8.41
C LEU A 221 -6.53 -0.83 -8.13
N PHE A 222 -6.83 -0.30 -6.94
CA PHE A 222 -8.14 0.23 -6.61
C PHE A 222 -8.44 1.50 -7.41
N MET A 223 -7.49 2.44 -7.52
CA MET A 223 -7.67 3.64 -8.35
C MET A 223 -7.88 3.27 -9.82
N MET A 224 -7.04 2.39 -10.37
CA MET A 224 -7.20 1.90 -11.75
C MET A 224 -8.55 1.21 -11.97
N GLY A 225 -8.99 0.40 -11.01
CA GLY A 225 -10.26 -0.31 -11.08
C GLY A 225 -11.45 0.63 -11.00
N TYR A 226 -11.36 1.66 -10.18
CA TYR A 226 -12.37 2.71 -10.09
C TYR A 226 -12.53 3.45 -11.42
N PHE A 227 -11.42 3.92 -12.01
CA PHE A 227 -11.44 4.63 -13.30
C PHE A 227 -11.97 3.77 -14.45
N ARG A 228 -11.75 2.45 -14.38
CA ARG A 228 -12.21 1.52 -15.41
C ARG A 228 -13.71 1.23 -15.34
N HIS A 229 -14.30 1.20 -14.14
CA HIS A 229 -15.64 0.65 -13.93
C HIS A 229 -16.68 1.65 -13.43
N VAL A 230 -16.23 2.79 -12.92
CA VAL A 230 -17.10 3.87 -12.47
C VAL A 230 -17.09 4.94 -13.54
N ALA A 231 -18.26 5.15 -14.15
CA ALA A 231 -18.49 6.26 -15.06
C ALA A 231 -18.87 7.51 -14.28
N GLU A 232 -18.43 8.65 -14.76
CA GLU A 232 -18.87 9.94 -14.24
C GLU A 232 -20.35 10.15 -14.60
N ALA A 233 -21.18 10.40 -13.58
CA ALA A 233 -22.60 10.65 -13.74
C ALA A 233 -22.94 12.04 -13.20
N ASP A 234 -23.81 12.76 -13.89
CA ASP A 234 -24.18 14.15 -13.54
C ASP A 234 -24.88 14.27 -12.17
N ASN A 235 -25.42 13.17 -11.61
CA ASN A 235 -26.20 13.19 -10.37
C ASN A 235 -25.77 12.10 -9.37
N PHE A 236 -25.59 12.51 -8.10
CA PHE A 236 -25.16 11.68 -6.96
C PHE A 236 -26.02 10.42 -6.73
N PHE A 237 -27.32 10.49 -7.03
CA PHE A 237 -28.29 9.41 -6.75
C PHE A 237 -28.63 8.53 -7.95
N ASN A 238 -28.13 8.82 -9.15
CA ASN A 238 -28.23 7.88 -10.27
C ASN A 238 -27.11 6.85 -10.13
N LEU A 239 -27.18 6.06 -9.06
CA LEU A 239 -26.37 4.87 -8.88
C LEU A 239 -26.90 3.82 -9.87
N ALA A 240 -26.58 3.98 -11.15
CA ALA A 240 -26.72 2.90 -12.11
C ALA A 240 -25.84 1.77 -11.57
N VAL A 241 -26.49 0.73 -11.03
CA VAL A 241 -25.79 -0.44 -10.52
C VAL A 241 -25.09 -1.09 -11.72
N SER A 242 -23.81 -0.78 -11.88
CA SER A 242 -23.01 -1.40 -12.94
C SER A 242 -22.81 -2.88 -12.63
N ASN A 243 -22.61 -3.70 -13.66
CA ASN A 243 -22.31 -5.12 -13.47
C ASN A 243 -21.12 -5.33 -12.52
N SER A 244 -20.15 -4.41 -12.54
CA SER A 244 -18.98 -4.43 -11.66
C SER A 244 -19.35 -4.18 -10.19
N SER A 245 -20.27 -3.26 -9.90
CA SER A 245 -20.80 -3.04 -8.55
C SER A 245 -21.54 -4.28 -8.01
N ILE A 246 -22.28 -5.00 -8.86
CA ILE A 246 -22.93 -6.26 -8.50
C ILE A 246 -21.89 -7.32 -8.15
N VAL A 247 -20.86 -7.47 -8.97
CA VAL A 247 -19.78 -8.45 -8.72
C VAL A 247 -19.06 -8.13 -7.42
N LEU A 248 -18.74 -6.87 -7.15
CA LEU A 248 -18.13 -6.44 -5.89
C LEU A 248 -19.02 -6.78 -4.69
N PHE A 249 -20.32 -6.50 -4.78
CA PHE A 249 -21.27 -6.86 -3.73
C PHE A 249 -21.31 -8.37 -3.50
N ILE A 250 -21.35 -9.19 -4.57
CA ILE A 250 -21.32 -10.64 -4.47
C ILE A 250 -20.03 -11.13 -3.82
N VAL A 251 -18.86 -10.58 -4.19
CA VAL A 251 -17.58 -10.93 -3.57
C VAL A 251 -17.62 -10.63 -2.08
N ILE A 252 -18.05 -9.43 -1.68
CA ILE A 252 -18.16 -9.04 -0.27
C ILE A 252 -19.12 -9.98 0.48
N LEU A 253 -20.28 -10.27 -0.10
CA LEU A 253 -21.27 -11.16 0.49
C LEU A 253 -20.72 -12.58 0.67
N LEU A 254 -20.08 -13.16 -0.35
CA LEU A 254 -19.52 -14.52 -0.30
C LEU A 254 -18.45 -14.65 0.78
N PHE A 255 -17.51 -13.71 0.86
CA PHE A 255 -16.49 -13.71 1.90
C PHE A 255 -17.10 -13.50 3.30
N SER A 256 -18.13 -12.65 3.43
CA SER A 256 -18.81 -12.40 4.70
C SER A 256 -19.55 -13.65 5.20
N VAL A 257 -20.25 -14.34 4.30
CA VAL A 257 -20.91 -15.61 4.57
C VAL A 257 -19.88 -16.68 4.97
N ALA A 258 -18.80 -16.83 4.19
CA ALA A 258 -17.74 -17.79 4.50
C ALA A 258 -17.09 -17.53 5.88
N TYR A 259 -16.88 -16.27 6.25
CA TYR A 259 -16.39 -15.89 7.57
C TYR A 259 -17.41 -16.23 8.68
N GLN A 260 -18.70 -15.95 8.47
CA GLN A 260 -19.76 -16.28 9.44
C GLN A 260 -19.89 -17.80 9.69
N PHE A 261 -19.62 -18.61 8.67
CA PHE A 261 -19.57 -20.08 8.78
C PHE A 261 -18.22 -20.63 9.31
N ASN A 262 -17.33 -19.76 9.82
CA ASN A 262 -15.99 -20.11 10.31
C ASN A 262 -15.13 -20.86 9.27
N ALA A 263 -15.38 -20.66 7.98
CA ALA A 263 -14.56 -21.24 6.91
C ALA A 263 -13.26 -20.45 6.68
N LEU A 264 -13.22 -19.19 7.12
CA LEU A 264 -12.07 -18.29 6.97
C LEU A 264 -11.66 -17.70 8.32
N SER A 265 -10.36 -17.52 8.52
CA SER A 265 -9.83 -16.68 9.60
C SER A 265 -10.14 -15.19 9.34
N ARG A 266 -9.95 -14.33 10.34
CA ARG A 266 -10.09 -12.88 10.16
C ARG A 266 -9.16 -12.34 9.07
N SER A 267 -7.88 -12.72 9.09
CA SER A 267 -6.93 -12.35 8.04
C SER A 267 -7.31 -12.91 6.67
N GLY A 268 -7.79 -14.16 6.62
CA GLY A 268 -8.27 -14.78 5.38
C GLY A 268 -9.50 -14.08 4.78
N TYR A 269 -10.41 -13.59 5.63
CA TYR A 269 -11.56 -12.81 5.21
C TYR A 269 -11.14 -11.49 4.54
N TYR A 270 -10.34 -10.67 5.23
CA TYR A 270 -9.95 -9.36 4.70
C TYR A 270 -8.97 -9.47 3.51
N GLY A 271 -7.97 -10.35 3.59
CA GLY A 271 -7.03 -10.58 2.49
C GLY A 271 -7.71 -11.19 1.26
N GLY A 272 -8.61 -12.16 1.48
CA GLY A 272 -9.43 -12.75 0.43
C GLY A 272 -10.38 -11.73 -0.21
N MET A 273 -10.96 -10.83 0.59
CA MET A 273 -11.81 -9.74 0.09
C MET A 273 -11.01 -8.78 -0.81
N ILE A 274 -9.83 -8.30 -0.39
CA ILE A 274 -8.97 -7.46 -1.24
C ILE A 274 -8.66 -8.16 -2.56
N MET A 275 -8.22 -9.42 -2.48
CA MET A 275 -7.84 -10.17 -3.68
C MET A 275 -9.03 -10.41 -4.61
N GLY A 276 -10.19 -10.76 -4.06
CA GLY A 276 -11.43 -10.92 -4.82
C GLY A 276 -11.87 -9.63 -5.51
N VAL A 277 -11.76 -8.49 -4.81
CA VAL A 277 -12.04 -7.16 -5.38
C VAL A 277 -11.07 -6.86 -6.53
N ILE A 278 -9.76 -7.01 -6.32
CA ILE A 278 -8.72 -6.74 -7.33
C ILE A 278 -8.94 -7.60 -8.58
N ILE A 279 -9.16 -8.90 -8.43
CA ILE A 279 -9.39 -9.80 -9.57
C ILE A 279 -10.65 -9.41 -10.34
N SER A 280 -11.70 -8.97 -9.63
CA SER A 280 -12.95 -8.56 -10.25
C SER A 280 -12.81 -7.26 -11.04
N ILE A 281 -12.11 -6.27 -10.50
CA ILE A 281 -11.95 -4.95 -11.13
C ILE A 281 -10.86 -4.94 -12.22
N MET A 282 -9.78 -5.70 -12.06
CA MET A 282 -8.70 -5.75 -13.05
C MET A 282 -8.95 -6.80 -14.13
N GLY A 283 -9.53 -7.93 -13.76
CA GLY A 283 -9.80 -9.06 -14.63
C GLY A 283 -11.26 -9.18 -15.02
N SER A 284 -11.74 -10.42 -15.01
CA SER A 284 -13.13 -10.78 -15.23
C SER A 284 -13.63 -11.55 -14.01
N TRP A 285 -14.91 -11.44 -13.69
CA TRP A 285 -15.57 -12.26 -12.67
C TRP A 285 -15.33 -13.77 -12.87
N ARG A 286 -15.07 -14.21 -14.11
CA ARG A 286 -14.74 -15.59 -14.44
C ARG A 286 -13.48 -16.10 -13.73
N TYR A 287 -12.52 -15.22 -13.43
CA TYR A 287 -11.30 -15.58 -12.71
C TYR A 287 -11.55 -15.84 -11.21
N LEU A 288 -12.71 -15.48 -10.68
CA LEU A 288 -13.12 -15.89 -9.33
C LEU A 288 -13.49 -17.38 -9.27
N LEU A 289 -13.91 -18.00 -10.39
CA LEU A 289 -14.35 -19.40 -10.39
C LEU A 289 -13.23 -20.38 -10.02
N PRO A 290 -12.03 -20.34 -10.64
CA PRO A 290 -10.93 -21.23 -10.23
C PRO A 290 -10.53 -21.05 -8.77
N LEU A 291 -10.57 -19.81 -8.26
CA LEU A 291 -10.28 -19.52 -6.85
C LEU A 291 -11.34 -20.08 -5.93
N ALA A 292 -12.62 -19.86 -6.23
CA ALA A 292 -13.72 -20.42 -5.47
C ALA A 292 -13.65 -21.95 -5.45
N VAL A 293 -13.39 -22.58 -6.59
CA VAL A 293 -13.19 -24.03 -6.70
C VAL A 293 -12.01 -24.48 -5.82
N PHE A 294 -10.86 -23.82 -5.93
CA PHE A 294 -9.70 -24.12 -5.10
C PHE A 294 -10.00 -24.01 -3.59
N PHE A 295 -10.62 -22.91 -3.16
CA PHE A 295 -10.97 -22.69 -1.76
C PHE A 295 -11.98 -23.70 -1.22
N ILE A 296 -13.03 -23.99 -2.00
CA ILE A 296 -14.06 -24.96 -1.62
C ILE A 296 -13.44 -26.36 -1.51
N LEU A 297 -12.68 -26.79 -2.52
CA LEU A 297 -12.03 -28.11 -2.52
C LEU A 297 -11.00 -28.23 -1.39
N SER A 298 -10.17 -27.21 -1.17
CA SER A 298 -9.20 -27.18 -0.07
C SER A 298 -9.88 -27.25 1.30
N SER A 299 -10.99 -26.52 1.48
CA SER A 299 -11.75 -26.54 2.74
C SER A 299 -12.41 -27.88 3.02
N ILE A 300 -12.99 -28.51 1.98
CA ILE A 300 -13.57 -29.86 2.08
C ILE A 300 -12.48 -30.88 2.41
N LEU A 301 -11.35 -30.84 1.69
CA LEU A 301 -10.21 -31.74 1.92
C LEU A 301 -9.67 -31.61 3.34
N SER A 302 -9.49 -30.39 3.83
CA SER A 302 -8.98 -30.13 5.18
C SER A 302 -9.92 -30.67 6.26
N LYS A 303 -11.24 -30.54 6.08
CA LYS A 303 -12.25 -31.15 6.99
C LYS A 303 -12.24 -32.68 6.90
N ALA A 304 -12.15 -33.24 5.70
CA ALA A 304 -12.12 -34.68 5.50
C ALA A 304 -10.89 -35.32 6.16
N LEU A 305 -9.70 -34.72 5.99
CA LEU A 305 -8.46 -35.17 6.62
C LEU A 305 -8.50 -35.06 8.15
N ARG A 306 -9.11 -33.99 8.69
CA ARG A 306 -9.27 -33.84 10.14
C ARG A 306 -10.20 -34.89 10.76
N ASN A 307 -11.19 -35.35 9.99
CA ASN A 307 -12.11 -36.43 10.41
C ASN A 307 -11.53 -37.83 10.15
N ALA A 308 -10.49 -37.93 9.30
CA ALA A 308 -9.81 -39.18 8.95
C ALA A 308 -8.54 -39.42 9.78
N SER A 309 -8.41 -38.79 10.96
CA SER A 309 -7.30 -39.06 11.87
C SER A 309 -7.30 -40.54 12.26
N PHE A 310 -6.35 -41.29 11.70
CA PHE A 310 -5.88 -42.58 12.20
C PHE A 310 -5.14 -42.42 13.52
#